data_AF-A0A495EU20-F1
#
_entry.id   AF-A0A495EU20-F1
#
_cell.length_a   1.000
_cell.length_b   1.000
_cell.length_c   1.000
_cell.angle_alpha   90.00
_cell.angle_beta   90.00
_cell.angle_gamma   90.00
#
_symmetry.space_group_name_H-M   'P 1'
#
loop_
_entity.id
_entity.type
_entity.pdbx_description
1 polymer ?
#
loop_
_entity_poly.entity_id
_entity_poly.type
_entity_poly.pdbx_seq_one_letter_code
_entity_poly.pdbx_strand_id
1 'polypeptide(L)'
;MFIKRPLTLAMAALALAGSTVAASVPAEAAGYTTGGAIGFLYNSQGRTLGAPTSNEYSGRADRVQNFRYGLIYWSSATGAHSVRGGILGEYRSNGSDAGKLGLPITEEKPTVGGGVYQQFKGGIIYWTASRGAHATLGAIRSVYAQTGAERGPLGFPTSSEISARNAGASFVYQNFEHGIISWNGVGVPVFNEDPGHAHVVFGDFYKEYLAAGGAKVVGYISNNEGTSQPDATGAFSVAGQWFQNGGIFYKAGAGVHYLPNAWLDGVSDTDLEALGYPTSGVHAVAGGTAVTFENGSVALGPDGKFTVTLSTPSPTPTSSPSATPTPTVQTGALKGSLVPSPASITRR
;
A
#
# COMPACT_ATOMS: atom_id res chain seq x y z
N MET A 1 -30.21 -86.71 18.85
CA MET A 1 -31.55 -86.72 19.49
C MET A 1 -31.78 -85.33 20.10
N PHE A 2 -33.01 -84.81 20.04
CA PHE A 2 -33.49 -83.48 20.50
C PHE A 2 -33.21 -82.32 19.53
N ILE A 3 -34.11 -82.02 18.57
CA ILE A 3 -35.40 -81.28 18.67
C ILE A 3 -35.19 -79.78 18.93
N LYS A 4 -35.42 -78.98 17.87
CA LYS A 4 -35.54 -77.52 17.86
C LYS A 4 -36.91 -77.08 18.38
N ARG A 5 -36.95 -75.99 19.16
CA ARG A 5 -37.91 -74.84 19.15
C ARG A 5 -37.89 -74.11 20.52
N PRO A 6 -38.37 -72.85 20.63
CA PRO A 6 -37.88 -71.60 20.02
C PRO A 6 -37.64 -70.53 21.11
N LEU A 7 -37.02 -69.38 20.85
CA LEU A 7 -37.32 -68.17 21.65
C LEU A 7 -37.04 -66.89 20.84
N THR A 8 -38.16 -66.33 20.39
CA THR A 8 -38.55 -64.92 20.27
C THR A 8 -37.46 -63.85 20.18
N LEU A 9 -37.45 -63.18 19.03
CA LEU A 9 -36.76 -61.94 18.72
C LEU A 9 -37.39 -60.79 19.55
N ALA A 10 -36.66 -60.25 20.53
CA ALA A 10 -37.02 -58.97 21.15
C ALA A 10 -36.26 -57.85 20.44
N MET A 11 -36.98 -57.07 19.61
CA MET A 11 -36.50 -55.78 19.12
C MET A 11 -36.34 -54.82 20.30
N ALA A 12 -35.10 -54.52 20.67
CA ALA A 12 -34.80 -53.33 21.45
C ALA A 12 -34.69 -52.14 20.49
N ALA A 13 -35.72 -51.28 20.48
CA ALA A 13 -35.66 -49.99 19.81
C ALA A 13 -34.66 -49.10 20.56
N LEU A 14 -33.44 -48.96 20.02
CA LEU A 14 -32.49 -47.96 20.47
C LEU A 14 -32.86 -46.63 19.83
N ALA A 15 -33.65 -45.81 20.53
CA ALA A 15 -33.81 -44.42 20.18
C ALA A 15 -32.49 -43.69 20.50
N LEU A 16 -31.67 -43.40 19.48
CA LEU A 16 -30.61 -42.40 19.59
C LEU A 16 -31.27 -41.03 19.76
N ALA A 17 -31.44 -40.60 21.00
CA ALA A 17 -31.57 -39.18 21.30
C ALA A 17 -30.19 -38.54 21.12
N GLY A 18 -29.95 -37.97 19.95
CA GLY A 18 -28.80 -37.11 19.70
C GLY A 18 -28.90 -35.88 20.59
N SER A 19 -28.11 -35.83 21.66
CA SER A 19 -27.84 -34.58 22.38
C SER A 19 -26.54 -34.01 21.84
N THR A 20 -26.64 -33.13 20.85
CA THR A 20 -25.55 -32.20 20.52
C THR A 20 -25.43 -31.20 21.66
N VAL A 21 -24.66 -31.54 22.70
CA VAL A 21 -24.14 -30.52 23.61
C VAL A 21 -23.03 -29.81 22.85
N ALA A 22 -23.39 -28.72 22.17
CA ALA A 22 -22.42 -27.69 21.84
C ALA A 22 -21.91 -27.17 23.18
N ALA A 23 -20.67 -27.52 23.54
CA ALA A 23 -20.03 -26.99 24.73
C ALA A 23 -19.84 -25.48 24.55
N SER A 24 -20.83 -24.69 24.96
CA SER A 24 -20.61 -23.33 25.42
C SER A 24 -19.79 -23.46 26.69
N VAL A 25 -18.55 -22.96 26.67
CA VAL A 25 -17.83 -22.74 27.93
C VAL A 25 -18.65 -21.67 28.67
N PRO A 26 -19.27 -21.98 29.82
CA PRO A 26 -20.12 -21.00 30.50
C PRO A 26 -19.27 -19.84 30.99
N ALA A 27 -19.83 -18.64 30.94
CA ALA A 27 -19.21 -17.38 31.33
C ALA A 27 -18.81 -17.31 32.81
N GLU A 28 -19.12 -18.33 33.62
CA GLU A 28 -18.93 -18.36 35.08
C GLU A 28 -17.48 -18.45 35.61
N ALA A 29 -16.45 -18.65 34.78
CA ALA A 29 -15.12 -18.99 35.30
C ALA A 29 -14.40 -17.86 36.12
N ALA A 30 -14.96 -16.64 36.20
CA ALA A 30 -14.35 -15.53 36.94
C ALA A 30 -15.34 -14.56 37.63
N GLY A 31 -16.63 -14.89 37.72
CA GLY A 31 -17.63 -14.01 38.34
C GLY A 31 -18.01 -12.76 37.52
N TYR A 32 -17.65 -12.72 36.23
CA TYR A 32 -18.05 -11.67 35.30
C TYR A 32 -19.25 -12.12 34.47
N THR A 33 -20.23 -11.23 34.30
CA THR A 33 -21.43 -11.53 33.52
C THR A 33 -21.35 -10.89 32.13
N THR A 34 -21.91 -11.55 31.13
CA THR A 34 -22.06 -11.04 29.77
C THR A 34 -23.55 -10.85 29.48
N GLY A 35 -23.97 -9.70 28.96
CA GLY A 35 -25.38 -9.39 28.73
C GLY A 35 -25.63 -8.52 27.50
N GLY A 36 -26.90 -8.29 27.17
CA GLY A 36 -27.29 -7.42 26.07
C GLY A 36 -26.64 -7.78 24.73
N ALA A 37 -26.31 -6.76 23.93
CA ALA A 37 -25.72 -6.94 22.62
C ALA A 37 -24.30 -7.53 22.67
N ILE A 38 -23.53 -7.21 23.72
CA ILE A 38 -22.19 -7.78 23.94
C ILE A 38 -22.28 -9.27 24.22
N GLY A 39 -23.16 -9.68 25.14
CA GLY A 39 -23.43 -11.08 25.45
C GLY A 39 -23.97 -11.85 24.25
N PHE A 40 -24.83 -11.23 23.44
CA PHE A 40 -25.31 -11.85 22.20
C PHE A 40 -24.16 -12.18 21.24
N LEU A 41 -23.25 -11.22 20.98
CA LEU A 41 -22.08 -11.47 20.13
C LEU A 41 -21.15 -12.51 20.77
N TYR A 42 -20.89 -12.39 22.07
CA TYR A 42 -20.05 -13.34 22.81
C TYR A 42 -20.56 -14.79 22.70
N ASN A 43 -21.87 -15.04 22.74
CA ASN A 43 -22.42 -16.39 22.59
C ASN A 43 -22.03 -17.04 21.24
N SER A 44 -21.78 -16.25 20.20
CA SER A 44 -21.34 -16.74 18.90
C SER A 44 -19.81 -16.87 18.78
N GLN A 45 -19.04 -16.12 19.58
CA GLN A 45 -17.59 -15.99 19.43
C GLN A 45 -16.78 -16.40 20.68
N GLY A 46 -17.42 -16.89 21.74
CA GLY A 46 -16.76 -17.13 23.03
C GLY A 46 -15.57 -18.10 22.96
N ARG A 47 -15.58 -19.03 22.00
CA ARG A 47 -14.44 -19.93 21.75
C ARG A 47 -13.17 -19.19 21.30
N THR A 48 -13.30 -18.12 20.53
CA THR A 48 -12.15 -17.33 20.02
C THR A 48 -11.78 -16.19 20.95
N LEU A 49 -12.74 -15.64 21.69
CA LEU A 49 -12.52 -14.55 22.65
C LEU A 49 -12.01 -15.05 24.01
N GLY A 50 -12.34 -16.29 24.38
CA GLY A 50 -12.05 -16.83 25.70
C GLY A 50 -12.95 -16.23 26.79
N ALA A 51 -12.74 -16.66 28.04
CA ALA A 51 -13.57 -16.23 29.17
C ALA A 51 -13.55 -14.70 29.37
N PRO A 52 -14.66 -14.10 29.87
CA PRO A 52 -14.68 -12.70 30.26
C PRO A 52 -13.66 -12.42 31.36
N THR A 53 -13.06 -11.23 31.31
CA THR A 53 -12.05 -10.75 32.27
C THR A 53 -12.46 -9.43 32.93
N SER A 54 -13.63 -8.91 32.57
CA SER A 54 -14.28 -7.77 33.21
C SER A 54 -15.79 -7.90 33.07
N ASN A 55 -16.55 -7.17 33.91
CA ASN A 55 -17.92 -6.80 33.56
C ASN A 55 -17.90 -5.75 32.44
N GLU A 56 -19.08 -5.45 31.87
CA GLU A 56 -19.23 -4.30 30.98
C GLU A 56 -18.89 -3.00 31.72
N TYR A 57 -18.15 -2.11 31.05
CA TYR A 57 -17.82 -0.77 31.54
C TYR A 57 -17.97 0.27 30.43
N SER A 58 -18.10 1.55 30.80
CA SER A 58 -18.16 2.66 29.83
C SER A 58 -16.74 3.04 29.36
N GLY A 59 -16.57 3.29 28.06
CA GLY A 59 -15.36 3.84 27.44
C GLY A 59 -15.69 5.05 26.57
N ARG A 60 -14.98 5.25 25.43
CA ARG A 60 -15.50 6.13 24.36
C ARG A 60 -16.68 5.49 23.61
N ALA A 61 -16.78 4.16 23.66
CA ALA A 61 -18.01 3.46 23.32
C ALA A 61 -19.02 3.53 24.47
N ASP A 62 -20.29 3.26 24.13
CA ASP A 62 -21.36 3.17 25.13
C ASP A 62 -21.07 2.03 26.13
N ARG A 63 -20.62 0.87 25.63
CA ARG A 63 -20.21 -0.28 26.45
C ARG A 63 -18.99 -0.98 25.87
N VAL A 64 -18.14 -1.50 26.75
CA VAL A 64 -16.96 -2.32 26.43
C VAL A 64 -16.89 -3.48 27.42
N GLN A 65 -16.46 -4.65 26.96
CA GLN A 65 -16.13 -5.77 27.83
C GLN A 65 -14.84 -6.46 27.38
N ASN A 66 -13.96 -6.78 28.33
CA ASN A 66 -12.71 -7.47 28.07
C ASN A 66 -12.86 -8.99 28.19
N PHE A 67 -12.22 -9.71 27.28
CA PHE A 67 -12.11 -11.17 27.27
C PHE A 67 -10.64 -11.56 27.20
N ARG A 68 -10.33 -12.83 27.52
CA ARG A 68 -8.95 -13.32 27.58
C ARG A 68 -8.13 -13.06 26.31
N TYR A 69 -8.75 -13.20 25.14
CA TYR A 69 -8.12 -13.06 23.82
C TYR A 69 -8.71 -11.95 22.96
N GLY A 70 -9.58 -11.13 23.54
CA GLY A 70 -10.36 -10.16 22.79
C GLY A 70 -11.02 -9.11 23.68
N LEU A 71 -11.74 -8.21 23.04
CA LEU A 71 -12.71 -7.33 23.69
C LEU A 71 -13.90 -7.15 22.75
N ILE A 72 -15.05 -6.80 23.30
CA ILE A 72 -16.23 -6.42 22.51
C ILE A 72 -16.60 -4.99 22.87
N TYR A 73 -16.72 -4.14 21.86
CA TYR A 73 -17.34 -2.83 21.97
C TYR A 73 -18.80 -2.92 21.57
N TRP A 74 -19.65 -2.12 22.20
CA TRP A 74 -20.98 -1.82 21.70
C TRP A 74 -21.21 -0.31 21.73
N SER A 75 -21.75 0.23 20.64
CA SER A 75 -22.32 1.57 20.60
C SER A 75 -23.59 1.56 19.78
N SER A 76 -24.49 2.49 20.08
CA SER A 76 -25.70 2.73 19.27
C SER A 76 -25.39 3.00 17.79
N ALA A 77 -24.23 3.58 17.49
CA ALA A 77 -23.82 3.91 16.12
C ALA A 77 -23.26 2.73 15.32
N THR A 78 -22.59 1.77 15.97
CA THR A 78 -21.87 0.68 15.28
C THR A 78 -22.43 -0.70 15.57
N GLY A 79 -23.25 -0.86 16.61
CA GLY A 79 -23.58 -2.18 17.15
C GLY A 79 -22.40 -2.80 17.91
N ALA A 80 -22.56 -4.09 18.25
CA ALA A 80 -21.55 -4.85 18.97
C ALA A 80 -20.50 -5.41 18.01
N HIS A 81 -19.22 -5.18 18.29
CA HIS A 81 -18.11 -5.69 17.50
C HIS A 81 -16.95 -6.17 18.35
N SER A 82 -16.40 -7.33 17.98
CA SER A 82 -15.23 -7.90 18.65
C SER A 82 -13.92 -7.43 18.03
N VAL A 83 -12.86 -7.29 18.81
CA VAL A 83 -11.49 -7.08 18.33
C VAL A 83 -10.60 -8.08 19.07
N ARG A 84 -9.81 -8.89 18.34
CA ARG A 84 -9.07 -10.02 18.94
C ARG A 84 -7.71 -10.27 18.28
N GLY A 85 -6.93 -11.18 18.87
CA GLY A 85 -5.69 -11.70 18.29
C GLY A 85 -4.67 -10.62 17.90
N GLY A 86 -4.02 -10.79 16.74
CA GLY A 86 -3.02 -9.84 16.25
C GLY A 86 -3.59 -8.45 15.96
N ILE A 87 -4.82 -8.38 15.44
CA ILE A 87 -5.51 -7.10 15.20
C ILE A 87 -5.72 -6.35 16.52
N LEU A 88 -6.08 -7.03 17.61
CA LEU A 88 -6.20 -6.39 18.92
C LEU A 88 -4.86 -5.86 19.43
N GLY A 89 -3.75 -6.56 19.17
CA GLY A 89 -2.41 -6.09 19.51
C GLY A 89 -2.12 -4.73 18.87
N GLU A 90 -2.37 -4.63 17.56
CA GLU A 90 -2.16 -3.40 16.81
C GLU A 90 -3.20 -2.31 17.15
N TYR A 91 -4.44 -2.69 17.43
CA TYR A 91 -5.45 -1.76 17.88
C TYR A 91 -5.05 -1.10 19.22
N ARG A 92 -4.53 -1.88 20.16
CA ARG A 92 -4.03 -1.39 21.46
C ARG A 92 -2.78 -0.52 21.31
N SER A 93 -1.83 -0.88 20.43
CA SER A 93 -0.64 -0.07 20.18
C SER A 93 -1.00 1.32 19.63
N ASN A 94 -2.13 1.42 18.92
CA ASN A 94 -2.68 2.67 18.40
C ASN A 94 -3.62 3.41 19.36
N GLY A 95 -3.69 3.01 20.64
CA GLY A 95 -4.49 3.69 21.66
C GLY A 95 -5.96 3.26 21.73
N SER A 96 -6.33 2.14 21.10
CA SER A 96 -7.67 1.57 21.10
C SER A 96 -8.75 2.58 20.66
N ASP A 97 -9.90 2.64 21.35
CA ASP A 97 -11.04 3.52 21.03
C ASP A 97 -10.76 5.00 21.27
N ALA A 98 -9.72 5.33 22.05
CA ALA A 98 -9.21 6.69 22.20
C ALA A 98 -8.23 7.11 21.11
N GLY A 99 -7.72 6.15 20.34
CA GLY A 99 -6.80 6.36 19.23
C GLY A 99 -7.46 6.81 17.93
N LYS A 100 -6.62 7.05 16.91
CA LYS A 100 -7.07 7.49 15.57
C LYS A 100 -7.97 6.48 14.86
N LEU A 101 -7.86 5.20 15.18
CA LEU A 101 -8.73 4.15 14.62
C LEU A 101 -10.18 4.30 15.09
N GLY A 102 -10.39 4.71 16.34
CA GLY A 102 -11.73 4.77 16.94
C GLY A 102 -12.38 3.39 17.07
N LEU A 103 -13.72 3.35 17.05
CA LEU A 103 -14.47 2.10 17.27
C LEU A 103 -14.42 1.15 16.06
N PRO A 104 -14.42 -0.18 16.27
CA PRO A 104 -14.64 -1.15 15.20
C PRO A 104 -16.03 -0.96 14.57
N ILE A 105 -16.13 -1.14 13.26
CA ILE A 105 -17.38 -1.04 12.48
C ILE A 105 -17.71 -2.32 11.68
N THR A 106 -16.81 -3.29 11.72
CA THR A 106 -17.04 -4.64 11.17
C THR A 106 -16.43 -5.67 12.11
N GLU A 107 -16.86 -6.92 12.00
CA GLU A 107 -16.03 -8.05 12.44
C GLU A 107 -14.77 -8.18 11.55
N GLU A 108 -13.82 -9.02 11.97
CA GLU A 108 -12.72 -9.45 11.13
C GLU A 108 -13.24 -10.18 9.88
N LYS A 109 -12.70 -9.82 8.71
CA LYS A 109 -13.05 -10.42 7.42
C LYS A 109 -11.81 -11.03 6.77
N PRO A 110 -11.93 -12.18 6.09
CA PRO A 110 -10.81 -12.75 5.35
C PRO A 110 -10.40 -11.86 4.17
N THR A 111 -9.11 -11.83 3.88
CA THR A 111 -8.55 -11.26 2.64
C THR A 111 -8.29 -12.37 1.63
N VAL A 112 -8.25 -12.02 0.33
CA VAL A 112 -7.99 -12.99 -0.74
C VAL A 112 -6.56 -13.55 -0.67
N GLY A 113 -5.61 -12.78 -0.14
CA GLY A 113 -4.19 -13.14 -0.04
C GLY A 113 -3.77 -13.89 1.23
N GLY A 114 -4.70 -14.49 1.98
CA GLY A 114 -4.35 -15.35 3.13
C GLY A 114 -4.13 -14.61 4.46
N GLY A 115 -4.93 -13.60 4.73
CA GLY A 115 -4.96 -12.87 6.00
C GLY A 115 -6.38 -12.48 6.42
N VAL A 116 -6.47 -11.58 7.40
CA VAL A 116 -7.72 -10.95 7.79
C VAL A 116 -7.55 -9.44 7.87
N TYR A 117 -8.66 -8.71 7.76
CA TYR A 117 -8.70 -7.28 8.02
C TYR A 117 -9.93 -6.93 8.85
N GLN A 118 -9.84 -5.82 9.58
CA GLN A 118 -10.97 -5.27 10.31
C GLN A 118 -11.05 -3.77 10.09
N GLN A 119 -12.26 -3.27 9.84
CA GLN A 119 -12.51 -1.86 9.65
C GLN A 119 -12.89 -1.20 10.96
N PHE A 120 -12.33 -0.02 11.18
CA PHE A 120 -12.59 0.89 12.27
C PHE A 120 -13.06 2.23 11.71
N LYS A 121 -13.68 3.07 12.52
CA LYS A 121 -14.19 4.39 12.08
C LYS A 121 -13.13 5.22 11.35
N GLY A 122 -11.89 5.20 11.84
CA GLY A 122 -10.78 6.00 11.31
C GLY A 122 -9.79 5.25 10.42
N GLY A 123 -9.96 3.94 10.20
CA GLY A 123 -8.98 3.19 9.41
C GLY A 123 -9.23 1.68 9.33
N ILE A 124 -8.23 0.96 8.85
CA ILE A 124 -8.30 -0.50 8.67
C ILE A 124 -7.01 -1.11 9.22
N ILE A 125 -7.14 -2.16 10.03
CA ILE A 125 -6.01 -3.01 10.40
C ILE A 125 -6.05 -4.25 9.50
N TYR A 126 -4.92 -4.54 8.87
CA TYR A 126 -4.69 -5.79 8.13
C TYR A 126 -3.76 -6.67 8.94
N TRP A 127 -4.01 -7.98 8.96
CA TRP A 127 -3.14 -8.97 9.58
C TRP A 127 -2.85 -10.13 8.62
N THR A 128 -1.59 -10.55 8.58
CA THR A 128 -1.17 -11.82 7.95
C THR A 128 -0.23 -12.57 8.87
N ALA A 129 -0.16 -13.90 8.72
CA ALA A 129 0.70 -14.74 9.55
C ALA A 129 2.20 -14.38 9.42
N SER A 130 2.63 -13.95 8.23
CA SER A 130 4.04 -13.63 7.94
C SER A 130 4.45 -12.21 8.34
N ARG A 131 3.51 -11.27 8.49
CA ARG A 131 3.82 -9.84 8.66
C ARG A 131 3.25 -9.22 9.93
N GLY A 132 2.37 -9.92 10.64
CA GLY A 132 1.66 -9.34 11.77
C GLY A 132 0.55 -8.39 11.35
N ALA A 133 0.11 -7.55 12.28
CA ALA A 133 -0.98 -6.59 12.08
C ALA A 133 -0.44 -5.18 11.88
N HIS A 134 -0.99 -4.46 10.89
CA HIS A 134 -0.61 -3.09 10.57
C HIS A 134 -1.84 -2.24 10.25
N ALA A 135 -1.90 -1.04 10.84
CA ALA A 135 -2.98 -0.08 10.63
C ALA A 135 -2.69 0.82 9.41
N THR A 136 -3.69 1.04 8.58
CA THR A 136 -3.70 2.06 7.51
C THR A 136 -4.72 3.14 7.88
N LEU A 137 -4.33 4.42 7.87
CA LEU A 137 -5.16 5.55 8.31
C LEU A 137 -5.20 6.65 7.24
N GLY A 138 -6.16 7.58 7.37
CA GLY A 138 -6.10 8.88 6.71
C GLY A 138 -5.87 8.90 5.19
N ALA A 139 -5.02 9.83 4.74
CA ALA A 139 -4.69 10.01 3.33
C ALA A 139 -3.93 8.82 2.74
N ILE A 140 -3.00 8.22 3.49
CA ILE A 140 -2.27 7.02 3.08
C ILE A 140 -3.24 5.86 2.79
N ARG A 141 -4.18 5.58 3.70
CA ARG A 141 -5.24 4.59 3.48
C ARG A 141 -6.07 4.90 2.23
N SER A 142 -6.34 6.18 2.00
CA SER A 142 -7.16 6.59 0.86
C SER A 142 -6.47 6.29 -0.47
N VAL A 143 -5.17 6.59 -0.59
CA VAL A 143 -4.36 6.20 -1.76
C VAL A 143 -4.18 4.69 -1.86
N TYR A 144 -3.97 4.00 -0.73
CA TYR A 144 -3.91 2.53 -0.72
C TYR A 144 -5.21 1.89 -1.24
N ALA A 145 -6.37 2.41 -0.83
CA ALA A 145 -7.65 1.94 -1.35
C ALA A 145 -7.82 2.21 -2.85
N GLN A 146 -7.42 3.39 -3.32
CA GLN A 146 -7.49 3.76 -4.75
C GLN A 146 -6.58 2.90 -5.64
N THR A 147 -5.48 2.39 -5.10
CA THR A 147 -4.57 1.47 -5.80
C THR A 147 -5.03 0.01 -5.73
N GLY A 148 -6.20 -0.29 -5.17
CA GLY A 148 -6.76 -1.64 -5.08
C GLY A 148 -6.48 -2.38 -3.76
N ALA A 149 -5.98 -1.66 -2.75
CA ALA A 149 -5.69 -2.18 -1.41
C ALA A 149 -4.80 -3.44 -1.46
N GLU A 150 -5.10 -4.46 -0.65
CA GLU A 150 -4.27 -5.67 -0.53
C GLU A 150 -4.27 -6.54 -1.79
N ARG A 151 -5.18 -6.25 -2.73
CA ARG A 151 -5.28 -6.89 -4.05
C ARG A 151 -4.55 -6.10 -5.13
N GLY A 152 -4.14 -4.88 -4.81
CA GLY A 152 -3.44 -3.98 -5.69
C GLY A 152 -1.94 -4.28 -5.79
N PRO A 153 -1.22 -3.49 -6.59
CA PRO A 153 0.20 -3.74 -6.85
C PRO A 153 1.10 -3.51 -5.64
N LEU A 154 0.60 -2.85 -4.58
CA LEU A 154 1.34 -2.65 -3.33
C LEU A 154 1.38 -3.92 -2.47
N GLY A 155 0.36 -4.77 -2.54
CA GLY A 155 0.17 -5.88 -1.60
C GLY A 155 -0.14 -5.42 -0.17
N PHE A 156 0.09 -6.28 0.81
CA PHE A 156 -0.22 -5.98 2.22
C PHE A 156 0.68 -4.90 2.83
N PRO A 157 0.19 -4.12 3.82
CA PRO A 157 1.07 -3.29 4.64
C PRO A 157 2.07 -4.14 5.42
N THR A 158 3.32 -3.68 5.47
CA THR A 158 4.44 -4.31 6.19
C THR A 158 4.89 -3.48 7.40
N SER A 159 4.37 -2.27 7.53
CA SER A 159 4.46 -1.43 8.73
C SER A 159 3.13 -0.71 8.94
N SER A 160 2.86 -0.25 10.16
CA SER A 160 1.94 0.86 10.38
C SER A 160 2.56 2.17 9.89
N GLU A 161 1.79 3.25 9.92
CA GLU A 161 2.29 4.58 9.54
C GLU A 161 3.44 5.04 10.44
N ILE A 162 4.55 5.43 9.83
CA ILE A 162 5.76 5.90 10.50
C ILE A 162 5.86 7.41 10.28
N SER A 163 5.91 8.17 11.37
CA SER A 163 6.21 9.61 11.32
C SER A 163 7.71 9.83 11.31
N ALA A 164 8.22 10.49 10.26
CA ALA A 164 9.60 10.93 10.17
C ALA A 164 9.66 12.46 10.18
N ARG A 165 10.50 13.01 11.05
CA ARG A 165 10.86 14.44 11.04
C ARG A 165 12.24 14.59 10.43
N ASN A 166 12.37 15.42 9.40
CA ASN A 166 13.67 15.77 8.84
C ASN A 166 13.71 17.26 8.49
N ALA A 167 14.71 17.98 9.00
CA ALA A 167 15.09 19.36 8.63
C ALA A 167 13.92 20.31 8.26
N GLY A 168 12.87 20.39 9.11
CA GLY A 168 11.74 21.31 8.92
C GLY A 168 10.51 20.75 8.20
N ALA A 169 10.52 19.49 7.76
CA ALA A 169 9.36 18.80 7.20
C ALA A 169 8.95 17.57 8.03
N SER A 170 7.64 17.36 8.16
CA SER A 170 7.04 16.16 8.75
C SER A 170 6.50 15.28 7.64
N PHE A 171 7.05 14.07 7.53
CA PHE A 171 6.60 13.03 6.63
C PHE A 171 5.88 11.96 7.43
N VAL A 172 4.81 11.43 6.88
CA VAL A 172 4.24 10.17 7.32
C VAL A 172 4.41 9.21 6.17
N TYR A 173 4.92 8.00 6.39
CA TYR A 173 4.98 7.00 5.33
C TYR A 173 4.59 5.64 5.85
N GLN A 174 4.19 4.77 4.94
CA GLN A 174 3.85 3.41 5.23
C GLN A 174 4.47 2.49 4.18
N ASN A 175 5.08 1.40 4.66
CA ASN A 175 5.64 0.39 3.80
C ASN A 175 4.59 -0.67 3.48
N PHE A 176 4.64 -1.15 2.24
CA PHE A 176 3.84 -2.25 1.73
C PHE A 176 4.78 -3.33 1.18
N GLU A 177 4.24 -4.50 0.83
CA GLU A 177 5.04 -5.60 0.30
C GLU A 177 5.86 -5.22 -0.95
N HIS A 178 5.27 -4.39 -1.82
CA HIS A 178 5.84 -4.07 -3.13
C HIS A 178 5.84 -2.56 -3.41
N GLY A 179 5.79 -1.75 -2.36
CA GLY A 179 5.86 -0.31 -2.49
C GLY A 179 5.83 0.47 -1.19
N ILE A 180 5.74 1.78 -1.35
CA ILE A 180 5.68 2.75 -0.26
C ILE A 180 4.65 3.81 -0.62
N ILE A 181 3.88 4.24 0.38
CA ILE A 181 3.08 5.47 0.28
C ILE A 181 3.67 6.44 1.29
N SER A 182 3.98 7.66 0.87
CA SER A 182 4.37 8.74 1.76
C SER A 182 3.45 9.94 1.60
N TRP A 183 3.12 10.55 2.72
CA TRP A 183 2.38 11.78 2.83
C TRP A 183 3.31 12.90 3.32
N ASN A 184 3.34 14.04 2.63
CA ASN A 184 4.18 15.18 2.99
C ASN A 184 3.37 16.48 3.15
N GLY A 185 3.40 17.06 4.35
CA GLY A 185 2.76 18.35 4.64
C GLY A 185 3.71 19.52 4.46
N VAL A 186 4.36 19.67 3.29
CA VAL A 186 5.30 20.80 3.09
C VAL A 186 4.53 22.12 3.22
N GLY A 187 4.86 22.90 4.26
CA GLY A 187 4.31 24.24 4.48
C GLY A 187 2.92 24.31 5.10
N VAL A 188 2.32 23.19 5.52
CA VAL A 188 1.00 23.17 6.14
C VAL A 188 0.96 22.36 7.44
N PRO A 189 0.30 22.85 8.51
CA PRO A 189 0.04 22.09 9.73
C PRO A 189 -1.08 21.06 9.53
N VAL A 190 -1.13 20.42 8.37
CA VAL A 190 -2.17 19.44 8.03
C VAL A 190 -1.72 18.09 8.58
N PHE A 191 -2.64 17.33 9.16
CA PHE A 191 -2.38 15.95 9.57
C PHE A 191 -2.56 15.02 8.37
N ASN A 192 -2.16 13.76 8.45
CA ASN A 192 -2.37 12.74 7.41
C ASN A 192 -3.87 12.52 7.11
N GLU A 193 -4.51 13.46 6.42
CA GLU A 193 -5.95 13.56 6.20
C GLU A 193 -6.27 13.97 4.75
N ASP A 194 -5.42 14.80 4.12
CA ASP A 194 -5.57 15.20 2.71
C ASP A 194 -4.83 14.25 1.75
N PRO A 195 -5.55 13.46 0.91
CA PRO A 195 -4.95 12.57 -0.08
C PRO A 195 -4.18 13.29 -1.19
N GLY A 196 -4.38 14.59 -1.42
CA GLY A 196 -3.63 15.36 -2.43
C GLY A 196 -2.11 15.44 -2.16
N HIS A 197 -1.71 15.17 -0.92
CA HIS A 197 -0.32 15.17 -0.46
C HIS A 197 0.23 13.75 -0.21
N ALA A 198 -0.56 12.71 -0.50
CA ALA A 198 -0.10 11.32 -0.44
C ALA A 198 0.39 10.88 -1.83
N HIS A 199 1.61 10.34 -1.86
CA HIS A 199 2.30 9.90 -3.06
C HIS A 199 2.69 8.44 -2.91
N VAL A 200 2.62 7.69 -4.01
CA VAL A 200 2.78 6.24 -4.02
C VAL A 200 3.85 5.84 -5.02
N VAL A 201 4.71 4.90 -4.62
CA VAL A 201 5.73 4.28 -5.46
C VAL A 201 5.64 2.75 -5.34
N PHE A 202 5.53 2.05 -6.47
CA PHE A 202 5.49 0.58 -6.58
C PHE A 202 6.13 0.13 -7.91
N GLY A 203 6.20 -1.18 -8.14
CA GLY A 203 6.70 -1.73 -9.40
C GLY A 203 8.19 -1.45 -9.60
N ASP A 204 8.61 -1.20 -10.84
CA ASP A 204 10.03 -1.00 -11.16
C ASP A 204 10.61 0.26 -10.51
N PHE A 205 9.81 1.33 -10.35
CA PHE A 205 10.22 2.50 -9.57
C PHE A 205 10.56 2.15 -8.12
N TYR A 206 9.78 1.27 -7.50
CA TYR A 206 10.08 0.83 -6.13
C TYR A 206 11.32 -0.06 -6.05
N LYS A 207 11.55 -0.92 -7.06
CA LYS A 207 12.79 -1.70 -7.15
C LYS A 207 14.01 -0.78 -7.24
N GLU A 208 13.95 0.23 -8.11
CA GLU A 208 15.02 1.23 -8.26
C GLU A 208 15.19 2.06 -6.98
N TYR A 209 14.09 2.46 -6.34
CA TYR A 209 14.12 3.15 -5.05
C TYR A 209 14.87 2.35 -4.00
N LEU A 210 14.60 1.05 -3.87
CA LEU A 210 15.31 0.17 -2.94
C LEU A 210 16.78 -0.02 -3.34
N ALA A 211 17.06 -0.21 -4.63
CA ALA A 211 18.41 -0.40 -5.15
C ALA A 211 19.31 0.83 -4.91
N ALA A 212 18.73 2.03 -5.04
CA ALA A 212 19.39 3.29 -4.75
C ALA A 212 19.59 3.58 -3.25
N GLY A 213 19.08 2.72 -2.35
CA GLY A 213 19.25 2.85 -0.90
C GLY A 213 18.02 3.40 -0.15
N GLY A 214 16.86 3.45 -0.80
CA GLY A 214 15.56 3.77 -0.22
C GLY A 214 15.54 5.13 0.49
N ALA A 215 14.74 5.23 1.56
CA ALA A 215 14.54 6.48 2.29
C ALA A 215 15.84 7.09 2.85
N LYS A 216 16.89 6.28 3.06
CA LYS A 216 18.17 6.74 3.58
C LYS A 216 18.96 7.56 2.54
N VAL A 217 18.86 7.20 1.27
CA VAL A 217 19.64 7.83 0.17
C VAL A 217 18.75 8.69 -0.70
N VAL A 218 17.66 8.11 -1.22
CA VAL A 218 16.74 8.77 -2.14
C VAL A 218 15.82 9.76 -1.39
N GLY A 219 15.48 9.45 -0.14
CA GLY A 219 14.56 10.23 0.68
C GLY A 219 13.10 9.84 0.51
N TYR A 220 12.19 10.68 0.98
CA TYR A 220 10.75 10.52 0.83
C TYR A 220 10.25 11.17 -0.46
N ILE A 221 9.06 10.76 -0.92
CA ILE A 221 8.46 11.33 -2.13
C ILE A 221 8.06 12.77 -1.83
N SER A 222 8.51 13.72 -2.66
CA SER A 222 8.33 15.16 -2.42
C SER A 222 7.21 15.79 -3.24
N ASN A 223 6.85 15.19 -4.38
CA ASN A 223 5.85 15.67 -5.33
C ASN A 223 5.66 14.63 -6.45
N ASN A 224 4.44 14.50 -6.98
CA ASN A 224 4.20 13.81 -8.26
C ASN A 224 4.27 14.80 -9.41
N GLU A 225 5.28 14.68 -10.26
CA GLU A 225 5.27 15.32 -11.58
C GLU A 225 5.05 14.22 -12.61
N GLY A 226 3.83 14.16 -13.17
CA GLY A 226 3.53 13.32 -14.34
C GLY A 226 2.80 11.99 -14.12
N THR A 227 2.27 11.65 -12.93
CA THR A 227 1.62 10.34 -12.75
C THR A 227 0.31 10.20 -13.50
N SER A 228 0.33 9.60 -14.70
CA SER A 228 -0.78 8.75 -15.13
C SER A 228 -0.75 7.47 -14.30
N GLN A 229 -1.91 7.04 -13.81
CA GLN A 229 -2.11 5.70 -13.23
C GLN A 229 -1.57 4.62 -14.19
N PRO A 230 -1.08 3.47 -13.71
CA PRO A 230 -0.72 2.36 -14.59
C PRO A 230 -1.95 2.03 -15.46
N ASP A 231 -1.74 1.88 -16.76
CA ASP A 231 -2.81 1.38 -17.61
C ASP A 231 -3.13 -0.08 -17.26
N ALA A 232 -4.17 -0.64 -17.89
CA ALA A 232 -4.61 -2.02 -17.64
C ALA A 232 -3.55 -3.09 -17.94
N THR A 233 -2.40 -2.72 -18.52
CA THR A 233 -1.26 -3.61 -18.79
C THR A 233 -0.15 -3.51 -17.75
N GLY A 234 -0.27 -2.60 -16.78
CA GLY A 234 0.77 -2.29 -15.80
C GLY A 234 1.85 -1.35 -16.34
N ALA A 235 1.64 -0.74 -17.52
CA ALA A 235 2.56 0.23 -18.08
C ALA A 235 2.31 1.63 -17.48
N PHE A 236 3.37 2.28 -17.01
CA PHE A 236 3.32 3.64 -16.50
C PHE A 236 3.53 4.64 -17.64
N SER A 237 2.56 5.50 -17.91
CA SER A 237 2.79 6.69 -18.75
C SER A 237 3.22 7.86 -17.86
N VAL A 238 4.46 7.81 -17.35
CA VAL A 238 5.05 8.89 -16.54
C VAL A 238 6.54 9.05 -16.79
N ALA A 239 6.91 10.30 -17.03
CA ALA A 239 8.25 10.83 -17.10
C ALA A 239 8.74 11.29 -15.73
N GLY A 240 9.33 10.40 -14.93
CA GLY A 240 10.00 10.78 -13.68
C GLY A 240 9.12 10.78 -12.42
N GLN A 241 9.72 10.50 -11.27
CA GLN A 241 9.14 10.66 -9.94
C GLN A 241 10.18 11.33 -9.04
N TRP A 242 9.77 12.39 -8.34
CA TRP A 242 10.66 13.20 -7.52
C TRP A 242 10.62 12.82 -6.04
N PHE A 243 11.80 12.84 -5.45
CA PHE A 243 12.08 12.57 -4.06
C PHE A 243 12.95 13.69 -3.48
N GLN A 244 13.06 13.75 -2.16
CA GLN A 244 13.83 14.78 -1.46
C GLN A 244 15.27 14.95 -2.00
N ASN A 245 15.92 13.86 -2.41
CA ASN A 245 17.33 13.87 -2.80
C ASN A 245 17.55 13.54 -4.29
N GLY A 246 16.51 13.49 -5.13
CA GLY A 246 16.68 13.21 -6.55
C GLY A 246 15.40 12.76 -7.25
N GLY A 247 15.54 12.30 -8.49
CA GLY A 247 14.44 11.77 -9.30
C GLY A 247 14.71 10.35 -9.77
N ILE A 248 13.67 9.51 -9.86
CA ILE A 248 13.71 8.23 -10.56
C ILE A 248 12.99 8.40 -11.88
N PHE A 249 13.63 8.03 -12.99
CA PHE A 249 13.11 8.27 -14.34
C PHE A 249 12.95 6.96 -15.09
N TYR A 250 11.90 6.86 -15.91
CA TYR A 250 11.64 5.70 -16.75
C TYR A 250 11.83 6.03 -18.22
N LYS A 251 12.44 5.10 -18.95
CA LYS A 251 12.48 5.12 -20.41
C LYS A 251 12.24 3.73 -20.98
N ALA A 252 11.27 3.63 -21.90
CA ALA A 252 11.03 2.39 -22.64
C ALA A 252 12.30 1.91 -23.36
N GLY A 253 12.66 0.65 -23.10
CA GLY A 253 13.88 -0.01 -23.61
C GLY A 253 15.13 0.19 -22.74
N ALA A 254 15.21 1.26 -21.95
CA ALA A 254 16.35 1.54 -21.09
C ALA A 254 16.08 1.27 -19.59
N GLY A 255 14.81 1.19 -19.17
CA GLY A 255 14.43 0.86 -17.80
C GLY A 255 14.25 2.09 -16.92
N VAL A 256 14.40 1.89 -15.60
CA VAL A 256 14.24 2.91 -14.56
C VAL A 256 15.60 3.25 -13.95
N HIS A 257 15.87 4.54 -13.74
CA HIS A 257 17.17 5.00 -13.22
C HIS A 257 17.02 6.15 -12.24
N TYR A 258 17.68 6.05 -11.09
CA TYR A 258 17.79 7.14 -10.12
C TYR A 258 18.91 8.13 -10.46
N LEU A 259 18.60 9.43 -10.37
CA LEU A 259 19.55 10.53 -10.44
C LEU A 259 19.47 11.39 -9.16
N PRO A 260 20.59 11.57 -8.43
CA PRO A 260 20.65 12.49 -7.30
C PRO A 260 20.46 13.96 -7.72
N ASN A 261 19.96 14.81 -6.82
CA ASN A 261 19.81 16.26 -7.08
C ASN A 261 21.10 16.90 -7.61
N ALA A 262 22.27 16.51 -7.09
CA ALA A 262 23.54 17.04 -7.57
C ALA A 262 23.75 16.89 -9.09
N TRP A 263 23.22 15.82 -9.70
CA TRP A 263 23.28 15.56 -11.14
C TRP A 263 22.25 16.37 -11.93
N LEU A 264 21.09 16.61 -11.34
CA LEU A 264 19.99 17.37 -11.93
C LEU A 264 20.25 18.88 -11.84
N ASP A 265 20.87 19.33 -10.75
CA ASP A 265 21.22 20.72 -10.48
C ASP A 265 22.52 21.14 -11.19
N GLY A 266 23.45 20.20 -11.37
CA GLY A 266 24.77 20.45 -11.94
C GLY A 266 24.81 20.60 -13.46
N VAL A 267 23.71 20.31 -14.16
CA VAL A 267 23.56 20.40 -15.62
C VAL A 267 22.47 21.42 -15.94
N SER A 268 22.57 22.20 -17.02
CA SER A 268 21.55 23.21 -17.38
C SER A 268 20.26 22.55 -17.90
N ASP A 269 19.11 23.24 -17.81
CA ASP A 269 17.83 22.68 -18.28
C ASP A 269 17.85 22.43 -19.79
N THR A 270 18.44 23.36 -20.54
CA THR A 270 18.63 23.22 -21.98
C THR A 270 19.48 21.99 -22.32
N ASP A 271 20.54 21.71 -21.54
CA ASP A 271 21.36 20.53 -21.75
C ASP A 271 20.62 19.25 -21.38
N LEU A 272 19.86 19.23 -20.28
CA LEU A 272 19.03 18.08 -19.88
C LEU A 272 17.94 17.79 -20.93
N GLU A 273 17.31 18.82 -21.47
CA GLU A 273 16.35 18.70 -22.58
C GLU A 273 17.01 18.12 -23.83
N ALA A 274 18.22 18.57 -24.17
CA ALA A 274 18.97 18.05 -25.31
C ALA A 274 19.41 16.58 -25.12
N LEU A 275 19.82 16.22 -23.90
CA LEU A 275 20.26 14.87 -23.52
C LEU A 275 19.11 13.85 -23.57
N GLY A 276 17.88 14.25 -23.23
CA GLY A 276 16.72 13.37 -23.10
C GLY A 276 16.72 12.60 -21.78
N TYR A 277 16.15 11.40 -21.76
CA TYR A 277 16.03 10.60 -20.53
C TYR A 277 17.33 9.88 -20.18
N PRO A 278 17.63 9.68 -18.87
CA PRO A 278 18.73 8.80 -18.47
C PRO A 278 18.45 7.37 -18.91
N THR A 279 19.49 6.72 -19.44
CA THR A 279 19.51 5.32 -19.85
C THR A 279 20.41 4.47 -18.94
N SER A 280 21.04 5.09 -17.94
CA SER A 280 21.77 4.45 -16.86
C SER A 280 21.59 5.23 -15.55
N GLY A 281 21.78 4.56 -14.41
CA GLY A 281 22.09 5.25 -13.15
C GLY A 281 23.51 5.83 -13.15
N VAL A 282 23.88 6.47 -12.05
CA VAL A 282 25.26 6.93 -11.81
C VAL A 282 26.19 5.72 -11.75
N HIS A 283 27.19 5.69 -12.63
CA HIS A 283 28.16 4.60 -12.71
C HIS A 283 29.59 5.12 -12.78
N ALA A 284 30.55 4.30 -12.34
CA ALA A 284 31.96 4.66 -12.35
C ALA A 284 32.51 4.69 -13.79
N VAL A 285 33.37 5.68 -14.06
CA VAL A 285 34.15 5.81 -15.30
C VAL A 285 35.59 6.19 -14.95
N ALA A 286 36.50 6.15 -15.94
CA ALA A 286 37.86 6.61 -15.72
C ALA A 286 37.87 8.09 -15.27
N GLY A 287 38.41 8.36 -14.09
CA GLY A 287 38.51 9.71 -13.55
C GLY A 287 37.26 10.25 -12.84
N GLY A 288 36.20 9.46 -12.66
CA GLY A 288 35.02 9.92 -11.93
C GLY A 288 33.79 9.04 -12.10
N THR A 289 32.64 9.68 -12.24
CA THR A 289 31.35 9.01 -12.45
C THR A 289 30.63 9.60 -13.64
N ALA A 290 29.75 8.85 -14.27
CA ALA A 290 28.95 9.30 -15.41
C ALA A 290 27.51 8.81 -15.33
N VAL A 291 26.66 9.44 -16.14
CA VAL A 291 25.29 9.04 -16.46
C VAL A 291 25.15 9.09 -17.98
N THR A 292 24.59 8.03 -18.55
CA THR A 292 24.26 7.96 -19.97
C THR A 292 22.82 8.41 -20.17
N PHE A 293 22.59 9.15 -21.24
CA PHE A 293 21.29 9.64 -21.67
C PHE A 293 21.01 9.18 -23.10
N GLU A 294 19.80 9.42 -23.60
CA GLU A 294 19.42 9.06 -24.99
C GLU A 294 20.36 9.67 -26.03
N ASN A 295 20.69 10.96 -25.87
CA ASN A 295 21.43 11.74 -26.85
C ASN A 295 22.82 12.15 -26.35
N GLY A 296 23.38 11.47 -25.37
CA GLY A 296 24.70 11.83 -24.85
C GLY A 296 25.04 11.26 -23.48
N SER A 297 25.97 11.90 -22.81
CA SER A 297 26.39 11.55 -21.45
C SER A 297 26.75 12.79 -20.64
N VAL A 298 26.66 12.66 -19.33
CA VAL A 298 27.17 13.64 -18.37
C VAL A 298 28.21 12.93 -17.53
N ALA A 299 29.38 13.54 -17.35
CA ALA A 299 30.43 13.05 -16.46
C ALA A 299 30.72 14.06 -15.34
N LEU A 300 30.85 13.56 -14.10
CA LEU A 300 31.37 14.30 -12.96
C LEU A 300 32.85 13.92 -12.78
N GLY A 301 33.74 14.87 -13.08
CA GLY A 301 35.18 14.70 -12.98
C GLY A 301 35.71 14.78 -11.54
N PRO A 302 37.02 14.53 -11.34
CA PRO A 302 37.65 14.57 -10.02
C PRO A 302 37.82 16.00 -9.49
N ASP A 303 37.67 16.99 -10.37
CA ASP A 303 37.61 18.42 -10.07
C ASP A 303 36.21 18.87 -9.60
N GLY A 304 35.25 17.96 -9.51
CA GLY A 304 33.89 18.23 -9.07
C GLY A 304 33.02 18.93 -10.12
N LYS A 305 33.46 18.98 -11.39
CA LYS A 305 32.70 19.64 -12.47
C LYS A 305 31.96 18.64 -13.33
N PHE A 306 30.74 19.02 -13.72
CA PHE A 306 29.96 18.31 -14.71
C PHE A 306 30.39 18.69 -16.12
N THR A 307 30.56 17.69 -16.98
CA THR A 307 30.85 17.84 -18.41
C THR A 307 29.75 17.14 -19.21
N VAL A 308 29.08 17.89 -20.08
CA VAL A 308 28.03 17.38 -20.97
C VAL A 308 28.66 17.02 -22.32
N THR A 309 28.34 15.83 -22.83
CA THR A 309 28.74 15.39 -24.18
C THR A 309 27.50 14.94 -24.93
N LEU A 310 27.12 15.65 -25.99
CA LEU A 310 26.02 15.26 -26.87
C LEU A 310 26.52 14.34 -27.99
N SER A 311 25.78 13.26 -28.23
CA SER A 311 25.97 12.39 -29.38
C SER A 311 25.69 13.17 -30.66
N THR A 312 26.64 13.20 -31.60
CA THR A 312 26.38 13.76 -32.93
C THR A 312 25.26 12.95 -33.60
N PRO A 313 24.22 13.58 -34.19
CA PRO A 313 23.21 12.82 -34.92
C PRO A 313 23.90 12.04 -36.03
N SER A 314 23.65 10.72 -36.09
CA SER A 314 24.08 9.92 -37.23
C SER A 314 23.50 10.57 -38.49
N PRO A 315 24.29 10.82 -39.56
CA PRO A 315 23.74 11.36 -40.79
C PRO A 315 22.64 10.42 -41.27
N THR A 316 21.41 10.95 -41.36
CA THR A 316 20.28 10.22 -41.93
C THR A 316 20.68 9.73 -43.31
N PRO A 317 20.57 8.42 -43.64
CA PRO A 317 20.74 7.98 -45.01
C PRO A 317 19.70 8.70 -45.86
N THR A 318 20.16 9.59 -46.75
CA THR A 318 19.31 10.39 -47.63
C THR A 318 18.54 9.44 -48.53
N SER A 319 17.26 9.18 -48.23
CA SER A 319 16.39 8.48 -49.15
C SER A 319 16.16 9.38 -50.36
N SER A 320 16.71 8.98 -51.51
CA SER A 320 16.49 9.61 -52.81
C SER A 320 14.99 9.70 -53.12
N PRO A 321 14.48 10.83 -53.65
CA PRO A 321 13.06 10.98 -53.93
C PRO A 321 12.68 10.23 -55.21
N SER A 322 11.69 9.35 -55.13
CA SER A 322 10.93 8.91 -56.31
C SER A 322 9.44 8.99 -56.00
N ALA A 323 8.79 9.97 -56.61
CA ALA A 323 7.37 10.23 -56.52
C ALA A 323 6.58 9.39 -57.55
N THR A 324 5.36 8.98 -57.21
CA THR A 324 4.10 9.36 -57.90
C THR A 324 2.89 8.90 -57.06
N PRO A 325 1.83 9.72 -56.89
CA PRO A 325 0.75 9.52 -55.91
C PRO A 325 -0.49 8.83 -56.49
N THR A 326 -1.39 8.32 -55.64
CA THR A 326 -2.79 8.03 -55.99
C THR A 326 -3.69 8.33 -54.79
N PRO A 327 -4.83 9.05 -54.96
CA PRO A 327 -5.61 9.60 -53.85
C PRO A 327 -6.68 8.61 -53.36
N THR A 328 -7.03 8.68 -52.08
CA THR A 328 -8.34 8.22 -51.60
C THR A 328 -8.82 9.14 -50.48
N VAL A 329 -10.01 9.69 -50.68
CA VAL A 329 -10.75 10.53 -49.73
C VAL A 329 -11.91 9.70 -49.18
N GLN A 330 -12.11 9.74 -47.85
CA GLN A 330 -13.40 9.82 -47.13
C GLN A 330 -13.08 9.88 -45.62
N THR A 331 -13.11 11.04 -44.94
CA THR A 331 -14.22 11.87 -44.38
C THR A 331 -14.85 11.39 -43.06
N GLY A 332 -14.63 12.21 -42.01
CA GLY A 332 -15.46 12.39 -40.79
C GLY A 332 -15.04 11.55 -39.56
N ALA A 333 -14.75 12.06 -38.35
CA ALA A 333 -14.85 13.39 -37.76
C ALA A 333 -13.88 13.54 -36.56
N LEU A 334 -13.57 14.80 -36.24
CA LEU A 334 -12.71 15.37 -35.18
C LEU A 334 -13.12 14.92 -33.76
N LYS A 335 -12.29 14.90 -32.69
CA LYS A 335 -11.36 15.93 -32.21
C LYS A 335 -10.61 15.39 -30.98
N GLY A 336 -9.29 15.60 -30.87
CA GLY A 336 -8.59 15.67 -29.57
C GLY A 336 -7.71 14.50 -29.14
N SER A 337 -6.99 13.83 -30.05
CA SER A 337 -5.80 13.06 -29.64
C SER A 337 -4.66 14.05 -29.38
N LEU A 338 -4.53 14.51 -28.13
CA LEU A 338 -3.28 15.08 -27.64
C LEU A 338 -2.30 13.93 -27.58
N VAL A 339 -1.49 13.77 -28.62
CA VAL A 339 -0.17 13.15 -28.47
C VAL A 339 0.51 13.97 -27.37
N PRO A 340 0.81 13.43 -26.19
CA PRO A 340 1.55 14.19 -25.20
C PRO A 340 2.90 14.55 -25.82
N SER A 341 3.21 15.85 -25.82
CA SER A 341 4.57 16.35 -26.03
C SER A 341 5.53 15.53 -25.16
N PRO A 342 6.74 15.17 -25.62
CA PRO A 342 7.70 14.51 -24.75
C PRO A 342 7.85 15.38 -23.50
N ALA A 343 7.49 14.82 -22.35
CA ALA A 343 7.66 15.48 -21.08
C ALA A 343 9.17 15.78 -20.95
N SER A 344 9.52 17.04 -20.74
CA SER A 344 10.89 17.46 -20.49
C SER A 344 11.29 17.09 -19.06
N ILE A 345 12.57 16.84 -18.83
CA ILE A 345 13.16 16.84 -17.48
C ILE A 345 13.24 18.31 -17.04
N THR A 346 12.11 18.94 -16.80
CA THR A 346 12.08 20.35 -16.38
C THR A 346 12.17 20.42 -14.86
N ARG A 347 13.06 21.26 -14.35
CA ARG A 347 13.16 21.60 -12.92
C ARG A 347 11.86 22.22 -12.38
N ARG A 348 11.71 22.17 -11.05
CA ARG A 348 10.89 23.13 -10.28
C ARG A 348 11.77 24.14 -9.58
#